data_AF-A0A8H4URE7-F1
#
_entry.id   AF-A0A8H4URE7-F1
#
_cell.length_a   1.000
_cell.length_b   1.000
_cell.length_c   1.000
_cell.angle_alpha   90.00
_cell.angle_beta   90.00
_cell.angle_gamma   90.00
#
_symmetry.space_group_name_H-M   'P 1'
#
loop_
_entity.id
_entity.type
_entity.pdbx_description
1 polymer ?
#
loop_
_entity_poly.entity_id
_entity_poly.type
_entity_poly.pdbx_seq_one_letter_code
_entity_poly.pdbx_strand_id
1 'polypeptide(L)'
;MSQERRRDAASDESYVPPRTAAYDLDLAANLELLSILEHAPTEPLSRSTSPQTVMDGELHRALTLDAVVSTTSSMARKNAKAQQEQSDGFKKVGAGACGAIFSQPGKSIVIKLAKSSDRDDLWNDYLMHKLIAEKFKDHEVTDIKIPECYSFIPKDRYQFWEKHEALTQAAEPICHLPTHGLCTERILPLPQITRHLLI
;
A
#
# COMPACT_ATOMS: atom_id res chain seq x y z
N MET A 1 21.92 46.65 -9.83
CA MET A 1 20.59 47.30 -9.79
C MET A 1 19.70 46.50 -10.73
N SER A 2 18.65 45.77 -10.36
CA SER A 2 17.62 45.91 -9.31
C SER A 2 17.13 44.51 -8.90
N GLN A 3 17.39 44.06 -7.68
CA GLN A 3 16.42 43.78 -6.60
C GLN A 3 14.91 43.66 -6.91
N GLU A 4 14.36 42.58 -6.35
CA GLU A 4 13.04 42.34 -5.76
C GLU A 4 11.75 42.34 -6.62
N ARG A 5 11.12 41.16 -6.64
CA ARG A 5 9.81 40.99 -5.97
C ARG A 5 9.50 39.50 -5.71
N ARG A 6 9.66 39.09 -4.44
CA ARG A 6 8.81 38.07 -3.80
C ARG A 6 7.43 38.69 -3.61
N ARG A 7 6.36 37.96 -3.96
CA ARG A 7 5.01 38.11 -3.38
C ARG A 7 4.30 36.76 -3.40
N ASP A 8 4.24 36.16 -2.21
CA ASP A 8 3.03 35.64 -1.57
C ASP A 8 1.98 34.96 -2.47
N ALA A 9 1.97 33.64 -2.47
CA ALA A 9 0.75 32.87 -2.72
C ALA A 9 0.12 32.56 -1.36
N ALA A 10 -0.79 33.43 -0.94
CA ALA A 10 -1.66 33.21 0.21
C ALA A 10 -2.55 31.98 -0.03
N SER A 11 -2.70 31.16 1.00
CA SER A 11 -3.72 30.12 1.09
C SER A 11 -5.10 30.77 1.02
N ASP A 12 -5.83 30.51 -0.05
CA ASP A 12 -7.22 30.91 -0.20
C ASP A 12 -8.10 29.94 0.62
N GLU A 13 -8.61 30.42 1.74
CA GLU A 13 -9.48 29.69 2.69
C GLU A 13 -10.91 29.50 2.15
N SER A 14 -11.14 29.81 0.86
CA SER A 14 -12.46 29.76 0.22
C SER A 14 -12.61 28.68 -0.87
N TYR A 15 -11.65 27.75 -1.00
CA TYR A 15 -11.78 26.67 -1.97
C TYR A 15 -12.92 25.70 -1.60
N VAL A 16 -14.10 25.97 -2.15
CA VAL A 16 -15.21 25.03 -2.19
C VAL A 16 -15.05 24.21 -3.47
N PRO A 17 -14.71 22.91 -3.38
CA PRO A 17 -14.58 22.08 -4.58
C PRO A 17 -15.90 22.06 -5.35
N PRO A 18 -15.87 22.05 -6.70
CA PRO A 18 -17.08 22.00 -7.50
C PRO A 18 -17.89 20.73 -7.15
N ARG A 19 -19.06 20.91 -6.54
CA ARG A 19 -20.04 19.82 -6.37
C ARG A 19 -20.57 19.43 -7.74
N THR A 20 -19.97 18.41 -8.34
CA THR A 20 -20.47 17.80 -9.56
C THR A 20 -21.54 16.78 -9.18
N ALA A 21 -22.50 16.53 -10.07
CA ALA A 21 -23.53 15.50 -9.84
C ALA A 21 -22.94 14.10 -9.59
N ALA A 22 -21.69 13.85 -10.02
CA ALA A 22 -20.95 12.64 -9.73
C ALA A 22 -20.55 12.52 -8.25
N TYR A 23 -20.25 13.64 -7.58
CA TYR A 23 -19.89 13.66 -6.16
C TYR A 23 -21.09 13.31 -5.27
N ASP A 24 -22.28 13.82 -5.60
CA ASP A 24 -23.50 13.52 -4.84
C ASP A 24 -23.94 12.06 -5.03
N LEU A 25 -23.68 11.48 -6.22
CA LEU A 25 -23.89 10.05 -6.50
C LEU A 25 -22.90 9.15 -5.73
N ASP A 26 -21.61 9.52 -5.71
CA ASP A 26 -20.59 8.79 -4.94
C ASP A 26 -20.85 8.87 -3.44
N LEU A 27 -21.30 10.02 -2.94
CA LEU A 27 -21.66 10.20 -1.53
C LEU A 27 -22.90 9.35 -1.17
N ALA A 28 -23.91 9.33 -2.04
CA ALA A 28 -25.11 8.51 -1.83
C ALA A 28 -24.79 7.01 -1.85
N ALA A 29 -23.94 6.55 -2.78
CA ALA A 29 -23.49 5.15 -2.85
C ALA A 29 -22.68 4.75 -1.60
N ASN A 30 -21.86 5.65 -1.07
CA ASN A 30 -21.10 5.42 0.15
C ASN A 30 -21.99 5.38 1.42
N LEU A 31 -23.04 6.21 1.48
CA LEU A 31 -24.01 6.18 2.58
C LEU A 31 -24.89 4.93 2.54
N GLU A 32 -25.24 4.46 1.34
CA GLU A 32 -25.97 3.19 1.15
C GLU A 32 -25.13 2.00 1.64
N LEU A 33 -23.83 1.98 1.32
CA LEU A 33 -22.88 0.98 1.83
C LEU A 33 -22.78 0.98 3.36
N LEU A 34 -22.75 2.16 3.99
CA LEU A 34 -22.74 2.28 5.45
C LEU A 34 -24.05 1.76 6.07
N SER A 35 -25.20 2.04 5.43
CA SER A 35 -26.50 1.55 5.90
C SER A 35 -26.63 0.02 5.87
N ILE A 36 -25.98 -0.63 4.89
CA ILE A 36 -25.96 -2.10 4.75
C ILE A 36 -25.11 -2.74 5.86
N LEU A 37 -24.02 -2.09 6.28
CA LEU A 37 -23.18 -2.55 7.37
C LEU A 37 -23.85 -2.38 8.75
N GLU A 38 -24.74 -1.40 8.89
CA GLU A 38 -25.41 -1.08 10.15
C GLU A 38 -26.68 -1.94 10.41
N HIS A 39 -27.32 -2.48 9.37
CA HIS A 39 -28.58 -3.23 9.47
C HIS A 39 -28.43 -4.77 9.42
N ALA A 40 -27.27 -5.33 9.79
CA ALA A 40 -27.14 -6.79 9.91
C ALA A 40 -28.14 -7.33 10.98
N PRO A 41 -29.13 -8.17 10.61
CA PRO A 41 -30.19 -8.55 11.54
C PRO A 41 -29.65 -9.46 12.64
N THR A 42 -29.82 -9.04 13.89
CA THR A 42 -29.62 -9.87 15.09
C THR A 42 -30.91 -10.61 15.43
N GLU A 43 -31.37 -11.49 14.52
CA GLU A 43 -32.51 -12.38 14.77
C GLU A 43 -31.99 -13.77 15.21
N PRO A 44 -32.44 -14.32 16.35
CA PRO A 44 -32.04 -15.65 16.78
C PRO A 44 -32.87 -16.70 16.03
N LEU A 45 -32.40 -17.13 14.85
CA LEU A 45 -33.05 -18.20 14.09
C LEU A 45 -32.21 -19.48 14.02
N SER A 46 -32.76 -20.51 14.66
CA SER A 46 -32.62 -21.92 14.31
C SER A 46 -32.67 -22.10 12.79
N ARG A 47 -31.55 -22.42 12.11
CA ARG A 47 -31.57 -22.74 10.68
C ARG A 47 -30.33 -23.50 10.22
N SER A 48 -30.56 -24.48 9.36
CA SER A 48 -29.56 -25.19 8.57
C SER A 48 -28.62 -24.19 7.90
N THR A 49 -27.35 -24.19 8.31
CA THR A 49 -26.29 -23.35 7.73
C THR A 49 -26.06 -23.77 6.29
N SER A 50 -26.43 -22.91 5.35
CA SER A 50 -25.98 -23.08 3.98
C SER A 50 -24.46 -22.81 3.92
N PRO A 51 -23.71 -23.47 3.02
CA PRO A 51 -22.26 -23.26 2.92
C PRO A 51 -21.86 -21.78 2.73
N GLN A 52 -22.70 -20.98 2.06
CA GLN A 52 -22.47 -19.55 1.86
C GLN A 52 -22.53 -18.76 3.17
N THR A 53 -23.52 -19.00 4.02
CA THR A 53 -23.64 -18.32 5.33
C THR A 53 -22.47 -18.62 6.26
N VAL A 54 -21.84 -19.79 6.11
CA VAL A 54 -20.64 -20.16 6.86
C VAL A 54 -19.44 -19.38 6.34
N MET A 55 -19.22 -19.33 5.01
CA MET A 55 -18.12 -18.56 4.40
C MET A 55 -18.20 -17.07 4.72
N ASP A 56 -19.39 -16.47 4.65
CA ASP A 56 -19.60 -15.05 4.96
C ASP A 56 -19.28 -14.76 6.43
N GLY A 57 -19.67 -15.65 7.35
CA GLY A 57 -19.32 -15.55 8.76
C GLY A 57 -17.83 -15.69 9.04
N GLU A 58 -17.13 -16.56 8.29
CA GLU A 58 -15.67 -16.71 8.39
C GLU A 58 -14.92 -15.53 7.82
N LEU A 59 -15.39 -14.96 6.71
CA LEU A 59 -14.82 -13.78 6.09
C LEU A 59 -15.02 -12.55 6.97
N HIS A 60 -16.24 -12.35 7.47
CA HIS A 60 -16.56 -11.28 8.42
C HIS A 60 -15.61 -11.36 9.62
N ARG A 61 -15.52 -12.54 10.24
CA ARG A 61 -14.57 -12.78 11.34
C ARG A 61 -13.12 -12.52 10.93
N ALA A 62 -12.69 -12.85 9.71
CA ALA A 62 -11.31 -12.67 9.28
C ALA A 62 -10.95 -11.20 8.95
N LEU A 63 -11.94 -10.36 8.68
CA LEU A 63 -11.78 -8.94 8.32
C LEU A 63 -12.10 -7.97 9.46
N THR A 64 -12.80 -8.43 10.51
CA THR A 64 -13.06 -7.62 11.70
C THR A 64 -11.74 -7.23 12.39
N LEU A 65 -11.61 -5.96 12.77
CA LEU A 65 -10.42 -5.42 13.44
C LEU A 65 -10.15 -6.07 14.81
N ASP A 66 -11.20 -6.56 15.48
CA ASP A 66 -11.12 -7.27 16.76
C ASP A 66 -10.72 -8.75 16.62
N ALA A 67 -10.67 -9.27 15.40
CA ALA A 67 -10.28 -10.64 15.18
C ALA A 67 -8.78 -10.79 15.36
N VAL A 68 -8.40 -11.37 16.50
CA VAL A 68 -7.03 -11.83 16.75
C VAL A 68 -6.74 -12.99 15.80
N VAL A 69 -6.41 -12.69 14.55
CA VAL A 69 -5.88 -13.68 13.62
C VAL A 69 -4.51 -14.08 14.16
N SER A 70 -4.42 -15.32 14.67
CA SER A 70 -3.17 -15.88 15.16
C SER A 70 -2.02 -15.60 14.18
N THR A 71 -0.99 -14.91 14.68
CA THR A 71 0.26 -14.55 13.96
C THR A 71 1.11 -15.77 13.60
N THR A 72 0.59 -16.99 13.74
CA THR A 72 1.25 -18.25 13.43
C THR A 72 1.02 -18.71 11.99
N SER A 73 0.68 -17.78 11.09
CA SER A 73 0.51 -18.09 9.66
C SER A 73 1.81 -18.62 9.03
N SER A 74 1.67 -19.45 8.00
CA SER A 74 2.82 -20.01 7.27
C SER A 74 3.76 -18.91 6.74
N MET A 75 3.21 -17.74 6.35
CA MET A 75 3.99 -16.58 5.93
C MET A 75 4.71 -15.90 7.09
N ALA A 76 4.07 -15.74 8.24
CA ALA A 76 4.72 -15.18 9.43
C ALA A 76 5.89 -16.06 9.91
N ARG A 77 5.72 -17.39 9.93
CA ARG A 77 6.81 -18.33 10.26
C ARG A 77 7.94 -18.28 9.24
N LYS A 78 7.64 -18.21 7.95
CA LYS A 78 8.64 -18.06 6.88
C LYS A 78 9.41 -16.74 7.02
N ASN A 79 8.71 -15.64 7.34
CA ASN A 79 9.34 -14.34 7.55
C ASN A 79 10.22 -14.34 8.81
N ALA A 80 9.75 -14.90 9.93
CA ALA A 80 10.53 -15.02 11.16
C ALA A 80 11.77 -15.89 10.97
N LYS A 81 11.63 -17.03 10.29
CA LYS A 81 12.76 -17.91 9.94
C LYS A 81 13.75 -17.20 9.02
N ALA A 82 13.27 -16.50 7.98
CA ALA A 82 14.15 -15.76 7.08
C ALA A 82 14.87 -14.58 7.75
N GLN A 83 14.22 -13.96 8.75
CA GLN A 83 14.84 -12.93 9.59
C GLN A 83 15.95 -13.51 10.47
N GLN A 84 15.80 -14.75 10.96
CA GLN A 84 16.85 -15.48 11.68
C GLN A 84 17.99 -15.93 10.75
N GLU A 85 17.67 -16.35 9.53
CA GLU A 85 18.65 -16.87 8.55
C GLU A 85 19.36 -15.76 7.75
N GLN A 86 19.01 -14.49 7.95
CA GLN A 86 19.56 -13.33 7.22
C GLN A 86 19.65 -13.59 5.70
N SER A 87 18.55 -14.03 5.10
CA SER A 87 18.50 -14.22 3.64
C SER A 87 18.71 -12.88 2.93
N ASP A 88 19.86 -12.72 2.28
CA ASP A 88 20.26 -11.47 1.60
C ASP A 88 19.62 -11.31 0.21
N GLY A 89 18.85 -12.30 -0.25
CA GLY A 89 18.25 -12.34 -1.57
C GLY A 89 16.99 -11.49 -1.70
N PHE A 90 16.89 -10.72 -2.77
CA PHE A 90 15.65 -10.04 -3.15
C PHE A 90 14.72 -10.97 -3.93
N LYS A 91 13.41 -10.81 -3.71
CA LYS A 91 12.36 -11.50 -4.46
C LYS A 91 11.36 -10.51 -5.01
N LYS A 92 10.97 -10.70 -6.27
CA LYS A 92 9.85 -9.99 -6.86
C LYS A 92 8.56 -10.37 -6.12
N VAL A 93 7.82 -9.39 -5.63
CA VAL A 93 6.55 -9.57 -4.92
C VAL A 93 5.36 -8.91 -5.60
N GLY A 94 5.60 -8.10 -6.63
CA GLY A 94 4.56 -7.48 -7.42
C GLY A 94 5.12 -6.82 -8.68
N ALA A 95 4.25 -6.54 -9.64
CA ALA A 95 4.56 -5.70 -10.79
C ALA A 95 3.29 -5.07 -11.33
N GLY A 96 3.39 -3.81 -11.75
CA GLY A 96 2.32 -3.05 -12.40
C GLY A 96 2.84 -2.33 -13.64
N ALA A 97 2.12 -1.30 -14.06
CA ALA A 97 2.51 -0.46 -15.20
C ALA A 97 3.80 0.32 -14.92
N CYS A 98 3.82 1.08 -13.81
CA CYS A 98 4.94 1.97 -13.48
C CYS A 98 6.21 1.25 -12.98
N GLY A 99 6.13 -0.05 -12.63
CA GLY A 99 7.29 -0.72 -12.03
C GLY A 99 7.11 -2.15 -11.55
N ALA A 100 8.19 -2.70 -11.00
CA ALA A 100 8.22 -3.98 -10.31
C ALA A 100 8.68 -3.80 -8.85
N ILE A 101 8.11 -4.59 -7.94
CA ILE A 101 8.35 -4.48 -6.51
C ILE A 101 9.18 -5.66 -6.03
N PHE A 102 10.26 -5.37 -5.32
CA PHE A 102 11.17 -6.35 -4.74
C PHE A 102 11.19 -6.23 -3.22
N SER A 103 11.23 -7.38 -2.54
CA SER A 103 11.33 -7.45 -1.07
C SER A 103 12.43 -8.41 -0.67
N GLN A 104 13.08 -8.14 0.45
CA GLN A 104 13.89 -9.13 1.14
C GLN A 104 13.01 -9.90 2.15
N PRO A 105 13.11 -11.24 2.20
CA PRO A 105 12.48 -12.04 3.25
C PRO A 105 12.87 -11.54 4.66
N GLY A 106 11.90 -11.44 5.56
CA GLY A 106 12.15 -10.99 6.95
C GLY A 106 12.37 -9.47 7.11
N LYS A 107 12.29 -8.68 6.03
CA LYS A 107 12.31 -7.20 6.08
C LYS A 107 10.92 -6.62 5.83
N SER A 108 10.64 -5.50 6.50
CA SER A 108 9.43 -4.67 6.32
C SER A 108 9.58 -3.62 5.22
N ILE A 109 10.64 -3.73 4.39
CA ILE A 109 10.95 -2.76 3.34
C ILE A 109 10.78 -3.42 1.98
N VAL A 110 10.23 -2.67 1.04
CA VAL A 110 10.20 -3.00 -0.39
C VAL A 110 10.84 -1.89 -1.20
N ILE A 111 11.35 -2.28 -2.36
CA ILE A 111 11.88 -1.37 -3.36
C ILE A 111 11.07 -1.54 -4.64
N LYS A 112 10.36 -0.48 -5.03
CA LYS A 112 9.70 -0.39 -6.34
C LYS A 112 10.71 0.18 -7.34
N LEU A 113 10.97 -0.57 -8.40
CA LEU A 113 11.88 -0.20 -9.48
C LEU A 113 11.06 0.17 -10.73
N ALA A 114 11.44 1.26 -11.39
CA ALA A 114 10.78 1.67 -12.63
C ALA A 114 11.07 0.65 -13.74
N LYS A 115 10.02 0.30 -14.50
CA LYS A 115 10.11 -0.62 -15.66
C LYS A 115 10.58 0.10 -16.92
N SER A 116 10.02 1.28 -17.18
CA SER A 116 10.47 2.19 -18.23
C SER A 116 11.48 3.19 -17.66
N SER A 117 12.23 3.83 -18.55
CA SER A 117 13.18 4.89 -18.21
C SER A 117 12.52 6.20 -17.78
N ASP A 118 11.19 6.26 -17.78
CA ASP A 118 10.44 7.46 -17.48
C ASP A 118 10.44 7.70 -15.97
N ARG A 119 11.33 8.61 -15.56
CA ARG A 119 11.49 9.09 -14.19
C ARG A 119 10.18 9.61 -13.60
N ASP A 120 9.33 10.19 -14.44
CA ASP A 120 8.24 11.06 -14.03
C ASP A 120 7.17 10.29 -13.25
N ASP A 121 6.83 9.07 -13.65
CA ASP A 121 5.81 8.26 -12.96
C ASP A 121 6.24 7.88 -11.55
N LEU A 122 7.45 7.35 -11.38
CA LEU A 122 7.92 6.89 -10.07
C LEU A 122 8.27 8.07 -9.15
N TRP A 123 8.71 9.19 -9.71
CA TRP A 123 8.90 10.42 -8.96
C TRP A 123 7.57 11.02 -8.50
N ASN A 124 6.55 11.00 -9.35
CA ASN A 124 5.19 11.39 -8.98
C ASN A 124 4.65 10.52 -7.85
N ASP A 125 4.83 9.19 -7.92
CA ASP A 125 4.45 8.28 -6.82
C ASP A 125 5.11 8.68 -5.50
N TYR A 126 6.42 9.01 -5.53
CA TYR A 126 7.15 9.46 -4.35
C TYR A 126 6.54 10.74 -3.75
N LEU A 127 6.25 11.74 -4.59
CA LEU A 127 5.67 13.01 -4.15
C LEU A 127 4.26 12.81 -3.59
N MET A 128 3.42 12.01 -4.26
CA MET A 128 2.06 11.73 -3.81
C MET A 128 2.05 10.97 -2.49
N HIS A 129 2.93 9.98 -2.30
CA HIS A 129 3.06 9.29 -1.02
C HIS A 129 3.46 10.23 0.12
N LYS A 130 4.39 11.16 -0.12
CA LYS A 130 4.79 12.16 0.88
C LYS A 130 3.62 13.10 1.22
N LEU A 131 2.91 13.59 0.22
CA LEU A 131 1.75 14.45 0.40
C LEU A 131 0.63 13.75 1.19
N ILE A 132 0.31 12.51 0.82
CA ILE A 132 -0.70 11.71 1.53
C ILE A 132 -0.29 11.50 2.99
N ALA A 133 0.97 11.17 3.25
CA ALA A 133 1.47 10.98 4.62
C ALA A 133 1.39 12.27 5.45
N GLU A 134 1.68 13.42 4.85
CA GLU A 134 1.50 14.72 5.48
C GLU A 134 0.02 14.97 5.82
N LYS A 135 -0.90 14.72 4.88
CA LYS A 135 -2.35 14.89 5.14
C LYS A 135 -2.92 13.93 6.15
N PHE A 136 -2.47 12.68 6.18
CA PHE A 136 -2.86 11.72 7.22
C PHE A 136 -2.44 12.22 8.61
N LYS A 137 -1.27 12.85 8.70
CA LYS A 137 -0.80 13.45 9.94
C LYS A 137 -1.59 14.71 10.31
N ASP A 138 -1.83 15.62 9.36
CA ASP A 138 -2.58 16.87 9.57
C ASP A 138 -4.02 16.60 10.07
N HIS A 139 -4.62 15.50 9.59
CA HIS A 139 -5.99 15.10 9.93
C HIS A 139 -6.09 14.02 11.02
N GLU A 140 -4.97 13.68 11.67
CA GLU A 140 -4.92 12.68 12.76
C GLU A 140 -5.57 11.32 12.41
N VAL A 141 -5.42 10.88 11.15
CA VAL A 141 -6.00 9.61 10.68
C VAL A 141 -5.18 8.44 11.25
N THR A 142 -5.75 7.70 12.21
CA THR A 142 -5.06 6.58 12.90
C THR A 142 -5.50 5.19 12.42
N ASP A 143 -6.73 5.09 11.92
CA ASP A 143 -7.39 3.80 11.71
C ASP A 143 -7.04 3.15 10.36
N ILE A 144 -6.35 3.92 9.50
CA ILE A 144 -5.90 3.48 8.17
C ILE A 144 -4.38 3.53 8.13
N LYS A 145 -3.76 2.42 7.75
CA LYS A 145 -2.32 2.35 7.52
C LYS A 145 -2.00 2.61 6.06
N ILE A 146 -1.12 3.58 5.83
CA ILE A 146 -0.48 3.84 4.53
C ILE A 146 0.99 3.44 4.62
N PRO A 147 1.63 3.02 3.51
CA PRO A 147 3.05 2.70 3.53
C PRO A 147 3.89 3.93 3.87
N GLU A 148 4.83 3.81 4.82
CA GLU A 148 5.85 4.84 4.99
C GLU A 148 6.74 4.95 3.75
N CYS A 149 6.99 6.18 3.30
CA CYS A 149 7.83 6.46 2.15
C CYS A 149 9.21 6.95 2.61
N TYR A 150 10.22 6.07 2.54
CA TYR A 150 11.55 6.33 3.10
C TYR A 150 12.42 7.18 2.18
N SER A 151 12.59 6.78 0.93
CA SER A 151 13.50 7.47 0.02
C SER A 151 13.25 7.18 -1.45
N PHE A 152 13.53 8.17 -2.29
CA PHE A 152 13.70 8.00 -3.73
C PHE A 152 15.18 7.73 -4.08
N ILE A 153 15.43 6.82 -5.01
CA ILE A 153 16.75 6.38 -5.45
C ILE A 153 16.89 6.77 -6.93
N PRO A 154 17.69 7.81 -7.24
CA PRO A 154 17.99 8.19 -8.61
C PRO A 154 18.80 7.11 -9.37
N LYS A 155 18.56 6.96 -10.68
CA LYS A 155 19.25 5.99 -11.54
C LYS A 155 20.77 6.20 -11.61
N ASP A 156 21.20 7.46 -11.49
CA ASP A 156 22.59 7.92 -11.52
C ASP A 156 23.31 7.73 -10.17
N ARG A 157 22.64 7.19 -9.16
CA ARG A 157 23.28 6.79 -7.89
C ARG A 157 23.96 5.42 -8.03
N TYR A 158 25.02 5.33 -8.84
CA TYR A 158 25.74 4.08 -9.15
C TYR A 158 26.16 3.29 -7.91
N GLN A 159 26.65 3.97 -6.87
CA GLN A 159 27.05 3.35 -5.59
C GLN A 159 25.92 2.55 -4.93
N PHE A 160 24.65 2.93 -5.15
CA PHE A 160 23.52 2.15 -4.63
C PHE A 160 23.42 0.80 -5.35
N TRP A 161 23.52 0.80 -6.68
CA TRP A 161 23.39 -0.41 -7.49
C TRP A 161 24.55 -1.39 -7.30
N GLU A 162 25.76 -0.86 -7.14
CA GLU A 162 26.96 -1.65 -6.82
C GLU A 162 26.85 -2.30 -5.43
N LYS A 163 26.34 -1.56 -4.44
CA LYS A 163 26.18 -2.08 -3.06
C LYS A 163 25.07 -3.13 -2.94
N HIS A 164 24.05 -3.08 -3.81
CA HIS A 164 22.89 -3.97 -3.74
C HIS A 164 22.88 -4.96 -4.91
N GLU A 165 23.96 -5.70 -5.11
CA GLU A 165 24.11 -6.68 -6.19
C GLU A 165 22.95 -7.69 -6.23
N ALA A 166 22.51 -8.20 -5.08
CA ALA A 166 21.39 -9.13 -5.00
C ALA A 166 20.05 -8.54 -5.50
N LEU A 167 19.84 -7.22 -5.36
CA LEU A 167 18.69 -6.53 -5.94
C LEU A 167 18.84 -6.44 -7.45
N THR A 168 20.03 -6.04 -7.91
CA THR A 168 20.37 -5.91 -9.34
C THR A 168 20.14 -7.23 -10.07
N GLN A 169 20.69 -8.33 -9.56
CA GLN A 169 20.51 -9.68 -10.12
C GLN A 169 19.03 -10.11 -10.15
N ALA A 170 18.27 -9.82 -9.08
CA ALA A 170 16.85 -10.16 -9.03
C ALA A 170 16.00 -9.33 -10.00
N ALA A 171 16.42 -8.10 -10.29
CA ALA A 171 15.67 -7.14 -11.10
C ALA A 171 16.03 -7.14 -12.58
N GLU A 172 17.24 -7.57 -12.95
CA GLU A 172 17.75 -7.61 -14.32
C GLU A 172 16.79 -8.28 -15.33
N PRO A 173 16.11 -9.40 -15.02
CA PRO A 173 15.18 -10.03 -15.97
C PRO A 173 13.88 -9.25 -16.20
N ILE A 174 13.63 -8.17 -15.44
CA ILE A 174 12.32 -7.50 -15.34
C ILE A 174 12.42 -5.99 -15.61
N CYS A 175 13.55 -5.38 -15.26
CA CYS A 175 13.76 -3.93 -15.28
C CYS A 175 15.04 -3.59 -16.07
N HIS A 176 15.03 -2.47 -16.79
CA HIS A 176 16.24 -1.95 -17.43
C HIS A 176 17.09 -1.20 -16.41
N LEU A 177 18.15 -1.85 -15.91
CA LEU A 177 19.04 -1.28 -14.89
C LEU A 177 20.23 -0.50 -15.51
N PRO A 178 20.76 0.54 -14.82
CA PRO A 178 20.22 1.13 -13.60
C PRO A 178 18.93 1.93 -13.88
N THR A 179 18.01 1.92 -12.92
CA THR A 179 16.69 2.57 -13.03
C THR A 179 16.40 3.45 -11.82
N HIS A 180 15.25 4.11 -11.78
CA HIS A 180 14.79 4.80 -10.57
C HIS A 180 14.19 3.80 -9.57
N GLY A 181 14.43 4.03 -8.28
CA GLY A 181 13.89 3.21 -7.19
C GLY A 181 13.10 4.04 -6.19
N LEU A 182 12.08 3.43 -5.60
CA LEU A 182 11.29 3.99 -4.51
C LEU A 182 11.28 3.00 -3.35
N CYS A 183 11.85 3.39 -2.22
CA CYS A 183 11.97 2.57 -1.02
C CYS A 183 10.82 2.92 -0.06
N THR A 184 9.96 1.95 0.23
CA THR A 184 8.78 2.13 1.09
C THR A 184 8.63 0.99 2.07
N GLU A 185 7.78 1.21 3.08
CA GLU A 185 7.28 0.14 3.92
C GLU A 185 6.50 -0.88 3.08
N ARG A 186 6.61 -2.13 3.50
CA ARG A 186 5.83 -3.25 2.97
C ARG A 186 4.64 -3.51 3.87
N ILE A 187 3.44 -3.21 3.36
CA ILE A 187 2.21 -3.74 3.94
C ILE A 187 2.12 -5.22 3.58
N LEU A 188 1.98 -6.07 4.59
CA LEU A 188 1.85 -7.51 4.39
C LEU A 188 0.48 -7.83 3.78
N PRO A 189 0.40 -8.77 2.82
CA PRO A 189 -0.89 -9.18 2.29
C PRO A 189 -1.74 -9.81 3.40
N LEU A 190 -3.05 -9.77 3.21
CA LEU A 190 -3.98 -10.48 4.08
C LEU A 190 -3.57 -11.96 4.23
N PRO A 191 -3.86 -12.57 5.39
CA PRO A 191 -3.64 -13.99 5.62
C PRO A 191 -4.18 -14.85 4.49
N GLN A 192 -3.50 -15.96 4.20
CA GLN A 192 -3.83 -16.81 3.06
C GLN A 192 -5.31 -17.20 3.07
N ILE A 193 -5.86 -17.63 4.20
CA ILE A 193 -7.27 -18.03 4.34
C ILE A 193 -8.19 -16.87 3.97
N THR A 194 -7.96 -15.67 4.54
CA THR A 194 -8.73 -14.46 4.22
C THR A 194 -8.73 -14.17 2.72
N ARG A 195 -7.59 -14.31 2.05
CA ARG A 195 -7.52 -14.11 0.58
C ARG A 195 -8.30 -15.15 -0.21
N HIS A 196 -8.37 -16.40 0.25
CA HIS A 196 -9.16 -17.45 -0.42
C HIS A 196 -10.66 -17.26 -0.20
N LEU A 197 -11.08 -16.66 0.90
CA LEU A 197 -12.49 -16.36 1.17
C LEU A 197 -13.00 -15.14 0.38
N LEU A 198 -12.09 -14.31 -0.18
CA LEU A 198 -12.43 -13.09 -0.94
C LEU A 198 -12.62 -13.32 -2.45
N ILE A 199 -12.27 -14.49 -2.98
CA ILE A 199 -12.22 -14.80 -4.43
C ILE A 199 -12.99 -16.07 -4.76
#